data_AF-A0A8T0YJ31-F1
#
_entry.id   AF-A0A8T0YJ31-F1
#
_cell.length_a   1.000
_cell.length_b   1.000
_cell.length_c   1.000
_cell.angle_alpha   90.00
_cell.angle_beta   90.00
_cell.angle_gamma   90.00
#
_symmetry.space_group_name_H-M   'P 1'
#
loop_
_entity.id
_entity.type
_entity.pdbx_description
1 polymer ?
#
loop_
_entity_poly.entity_id
_entity_poly.type
_entity_poly.pdbx_seq_one_letter_code
_entity_poly.pdbx_strand_id
1 'polypeptide(L)'
;MDALCATTTSDSGPSLELASHIPLDRIKLFSGRRNKSDNSMQWLKTFAFEMRGTQTRPDEWCAAFELGLRDGAIHWLRQLPKKTRRKWKPLSQAFIDYYCTQYKQSPAVRYYSATRERKEHICDYLNHLNGYARNARL
;
A
#
# COMPACT_ATOMS: atom_id res chain seq x y z
N MET A 1 -1.97 69.47 12.95
CA MET A 1 -1.76 68.73 11.69
C MET A 1 -1.53 67.29 12.10
N ASP A 2 -2.63 66.57 12.23
CA ASP A 2 -2.70 65.20 12.73
C ASP A 2 -2.69 64.19 11.58
N ALA A 3 -2.09 63.04 11.89
CA ALA A 3 -2.36 61.69 11.39
C ALA A 3 -2.29 61.38 9.87
N LEU A 4 -1.43 60.42 9.52
CA LEU A 4 -1.88 59.05 9.18
C LEU A 4 -0.68 58.11 9.02
N CYS A 5 -0.56 57.18 9.97
CA CYS A 5 0.34 56.04 9.93
C CYS A 5 -0.33 54.93 9.10
N ALA A 6 0.37 54.36 8.13
CA ALA A 6 -0.11 53.27 7.30
C ALA A 6 -0.19 51.98 8.15
N THR A 7 -1.39 51.47 8.36
CA THR A 7 -1.65 50.16 8.96
C THR A 7 -1.29 49.07 7.96
N THR A 8 -0.29 48.26 8.31
CA THR A 8 0.02 47.01 7.61
C THR A 8 -1.09 46.00 7.88
N THR A 9 -1.83 45.68 6.82
CA THR A 9 -2.91 44.70 6.77
C THR A 9 -2.45 43.34 7.31
N SER A 10 -3.05 42.90 8.42
CA SER A 10 -3.03 41.50 8.84
C SER A 10 -3.87 40.69 7.86
N ASP A 11 -3.24 40.18 6.81
CA ASP A 11 -3.85 39.21 5.90
C ASP A 11 -3.99 37.86 6.62
N SER A 12 -5.03 37.78 7.43
CA SER A 12 -5.50 36.54 8.05
C SER A 12 -6.31 35.79 6.99
N GLY A 13 -5.63 35.30 5.95
CA GLY A 13 -6.25 34.44 4.96
C GLY A 13 -6.88 33.24 5.65
N PRO A 14 -8.06 32.75 5.20
CA PRO A 14 -8.67 31.58 5.81
C PRO A 14 -7.72 30.42 5.60
N SER A 15 -7.06 30.00 6.69
CA SER A 15 -6.29 28.76 6.71
C SER A 15 -7.29 27.64 6.46
N LEU A 16 -7.32 27.16 5.22
CA LEU A 16 -7.99 25.94 4.85
C LEU A 16 -7.25 24.82 5.58
N GLU A 17 -7.67 24.57 6.82
CA GLU A 17 -7.38 23.33 7.52
C GLU A 17 -8.10 22.24 6.72
N LEU A 18 -7.41 21.74 5.70
CA LEU A 18 -7.83 20.56 4.96
C LEU A 18 -7.67 19.42 5.95
N ALA A 19 -8.69 19.23 6.79
CA ALA A 19 -8.87 18.03 7.57
C ALA A 19 -8.87 16.88 6.55
N SER A 20 -7.70 16.28 6.36
CA SER A 20 -7.48 15.17 5.45
C SER A 20 -8.04 13.91 6.10
N HIS A 21 -9.37 13.91 6.30
CA HIS A 21 -10.14 12.68 6.36
C HIS A 21 -10.08 12.04 4.97
N ILE A 22 -8.92 11.46 4.66
CA ILE A 22 -8.78 10.43 3.65
C ILE A 22 -9.33 9.19 4.34
N PRO A 23 -10.53 8.73 4.00
CA PRO A 23 -11.06 7.57 4.68
C PRO A 23 -10.28 6.37 4.13
N LEU A 24 -10.05 5.39 4.99
CA LEU A 24 -9.57 4.07 4.58
C LEU A 24 -10.55 3.37 3.60
N ASP A 25 -11.62 4.04 3.16
CA ASP A 25 -12.65 3.56 2.24
C ASP A 25 -12.13 3.35 0.82
N ARG A 26 -11.12 4.11 0.38
CA ARG A 26 -10.51 3.98 -0.96
C ARG A 26 -9.60 2.76 -1.07
N ILE A 27 -9.03 2.28 0.03
CA ILE A 27 -8.15 1.12 0.02
C ILE A 27 -8.98 -0.13 0.27
N LYS A 28 -9.08 -0.99 -0.74
CA LYS A 28 -9.72 -2.30 -0.60
C LYS A 28 -9.09 -3.09 0.54
N LEU A 29 -9.89 -3.62 1.45
CA LEU A 29 -9.40 -4.46 2.54
C LEU A 29 -8.66 -5.71 2.04
N PHE A 30 -7.56 -6.06 2.71
CA PHE A 30 -6.74 -7.23 2.40
C PHE A 30 -7.05 -8.42 3.30
N SER A 31 -7.45 -9.54 2.71
CA SER A 31 -7.87 -10.75 3.43
C SER A 31 -6.75 -11.78 3.69
N GLY A 32 -5.55 -11.59 3.13
CA GLY A 32 -4.41 -12.47 3.42
C GLY A 32 -4.35 -13.77 2.64
N ARG A 33 -4.68 -13.78 1.34
CA ARG A 33 -4.53 -14.97 0.49
C ARG A 33 -3.06 -15.18 0.07
N ARG A 34 -2.37 -16.13 0.71
CA ARG A 34 -0.94 -16.41 0.51
C ARG A 34 -0.56 -16.94 -0.88
N ASN A 35 -1.49 -17.57 -1.58
CA ASN A 35 -1.24 -18.08 -2.94
C ASN A 35 -1.37 -16.99 -4.03
N LYS A 36 -1.57 -15.73 -3.64
CA LYS A 36 -1.74 -14.59 -4.56
C LYS A 36 -0.66 -13.54 -4.32
N SER A 37 0.59 -13.93 -4.59
CA SER A 37 1.77 -13.10 -4.36
C SER A 37 1.71 -11.75 -5.11
N ASP A 38 1.28 -11.76 -6.36
CA ASP A 38 1.11 -10.53 -7.14
C ASP A 38 0.02 -9.62 -6.59
N ASN A 39 -1.15 -10.16 -6.27
CA ASN A 39 -2.23 -9.34 -5.69
C ASN A 39 -1.82 -8.76 -4.34
N SER A 40 -1.03 -9.49 -3.56
CA SER A 40 -0.50 -9.03 -2.27
C SER A 40 0.49 -7.89 -2.48
N MET A 41 1.43 -8.04 -3.42
CA MET A 41 2.38 -6.99 -3.77
C MET A 41 1.69 -5.75 -4.34
N GLN A 42 0.70 -5.93 -5.22
CA GLN A 42 -0.07 -4.84 -5.79
C GLN A 42 -0.84 -4.08 -4.70
N TRP A 43 -1.50 -4.81 -3.78
CA TRP A 43 -2.18 -4.19 -2.66
C TRP A 43 -1.22 -3.36 -1.79
N LEU A 44 -0.04 -3.88 -1.46
CA LEU A 44 0.97 -3.15 -0.69
C LEU A 44 1.46 -1.89 -1.44
N LYS A 45 1.65 -1.97 -2.76
CA LYS A 45 2.04 -0.83 -3.60
C LYS A 45 0.96 0.25 -3.63
N THR A 46 -0.30 -0.13 -3.82
CA THR A 46 -1.45 0.77 -3.78
C THR A 46 -1.56 1.44 -2.40
N PHE A 47 -1.51 0.66 -1.32
CA PHE A 47 -1.51 1.20 0.03
C PHE A 47 -0.39 2.24 0.22
N ALA A 48 0.85 1.89 -0.11
CA ALA A 48 1.98 2.79 0.06
C ALA A 48 1.91 4.03 -0.85
N PHE A 49 1.26 3.96 -2.01
CA PHE A 49 1.02 5.10 -2.88
C PHE A 49 0.02 6.07 -2.24
N GLU A 50 -1.13 5.58 -1.78
CA GLU A 50 -2.13 6.40 -1.09
C GLU A 50 -1.55 7.06 0.16
N MET A 51 -0.82 6.30 0.97
CA MET A 51 -0.20 6.84 2.18
C MET A 51 0.82 7.95 1.89
N ARG A 52 1.58 7.85 0.80
CA ARG A 52 2.48 8.94 0.35
C ARG A 52 1.73 10.21 -0.02
N GLY A 53 0.55 10.08 -0.61
CA GLY A 53 -0.31 11.23 -0.95
C GLY A 53 -0.84 11.98 0.28
N THR A 54 -0.94 11.31 1.43
CA THR A 54 -1.49 11.89 2.67
C THR A 54 -0.50 12.76 3.47
N GLN A 55 0.79 12.76 3.10
CA GLN A 55 1.89 13.38 3.89
C GLN A 55 1.99 12.90 5.36
N THR A 56 1.26 11.85 5.75
CA THR A 56 1.34 11.26 7.09
C THR A 56 2.71 10.64 7.33
N ARG A 57 3.13 10.63 8.59
CA ARG A 57 4.46 10.10 8.94
C ARG A 57 4.47 8.57 8.80
N PRO A 58 5.58 7.94 8.41
CA PRO A 58 5.63 6.48 8.23
C PRO A 58 5.24 5.65 9.46
N ASP A 59 5.41 6.17 10.67
CA ASP A 59 4.95 5.54 11.91
C ASP A 59 3.42 5.48 12.03
N GLU A 60 2.71 6.45 11.46
CA GLU A 60 1.24 6.49 11.42
C GLU A 60 0.66 5.53 10.36
N TRP A 61 1.45 5.18 9.34
CA TRP A 61 1.04 4.22 8.32
C TRP A 61 0.79 2.83 8.88
N CYS A 62 1.40 2.49 10.03
CA CYS A 62 1.19 1.19 10.67
C CYS A 62 -0.25 1.01 11.17
N ALA A 63 -0.86 2.07 11.71
CA ALA A 63 -2.24 2.04 12.17
C ALA A 63 -3.22 1.96 10.98
N ALA A 64 -3.00 2.77 9.95
CA ALA A 64 -3.76 2.71 8.70
C ALA A 64 -3.64 1.33 8.03
N PHE A 65 -2.45 0.73 8.07
CA PHE A 65 -2.21 -0.59 7.53
C PHE A 65 -3.01 -1.66 8.26
N GLU A 66 -3.03 -1.63 9.59
CA GLU A 66 -3.83 -2.54 10.42
C GLU A 66 -5.32 -2.45 10.09
N LEU A 67 -5.85 -1.23 9.90
CA LEU A 67 -7.24 -1.00 9.50
C LEU A 67 -7.54 -1.48 8.07
N GLY A 68 -6.52 -1.54 7.20
CA GLY A 68 -6.62 -2.10 5.86
C GLY A 68 -6.61 -3.63 5.79
N LEU A 69 -6.39 -4.33 6.91
CA LEU A 69 -6.38 -5.79 6.97
C LEU A 69 -7.74 -6.34 7.42
N ARG A 70 -8.06 -7.55 6.98
CA ARG A 70 -9.20 -8.34 7.48
C ARG A 70 -8.91 -9.84 7.47
N ASP A 71 -9.82 -10.63 8.04
CA ASP A 71 -9.76 -12.09 8.03
C ASP A 71 -8.38 -12.60 8.52
N GLY A 72 -7.79 -13.57 7.81
CA GLY A 72 -6.49 -14.14 8.12
C GLY A 72 -5.33 -13.13 8.17
N ALA A 73 -5.45 -11.97 7.50
CA ALA A 73 -4.40 -10.95 7.54
C ALA A 73 -4.28 -10.27 8.90
N ILE A 74 -5.39 -10.01 9.60
CA ILE A 74 -5.35 -9.46 10.96
C ILE A 74 -4.69 -10.48 11.91
N HIS A 75 -5.02 -11.76 11.77
CA HIS A 75 -4.42 -12.81 12.60
C HIS A 75 -2.92 -12.95 12.36
N TRP A 76 -2.46 -12.80 11.12
CA TRP A 76 -1.04 -12.75 10.80
C TRP A 76 -0.36 -11.54 11.45
N LEU A 77 -0.94 -10.34 11.31
CA LEU A 77 -0.38 -9.12 11.91
C LEU A 77 -0.19 -9.27 13.43
N ARG A 78 -1.20 -9.83 14.12
CA ARG A 78 -1.17 -10.05 15.58
C ARG A 78 -0.04 -10.98 16.05
N GLN A 79 0.42 -11.91 15.20
CA GLN A 79 1.55 -12.80 15.51
C GLN A 79 2.90 -12.08 15.45
N LEU A 80 2.98 -10.89 14.83
CA LEU A 80 4.22 -10.16 14.72
C LEU A 80 4.61 -9.47 16.06
N PRO A 81 5.92 -9.42 16.39
CA PRO A 81 6.41 -8.66 17.53
C PRO A 81 5.94 -7.21 17.49
N LYS A 82 5.62 -6.63 18.66
CA LYS A 82 5.16 -5.23 18.79
C LYS A 82 6.12 -4.23 18.16
N LYS A 83 7.44 -4.49 18.24
CA LYS A 83 8.49 -3.68 17.59
C LYS A 83 8.42 -3.66 16.06
N THR A 84 7.96 -4.76 15.46
CA THR A 84 7.77 -4.89 14.01
C THR A 84 6.51 -4.15 13.59
N ARG A 85 5.40 -4.32 14.33
CA ARG A 85 4.11 -3.69 14.03
C ARG A 85 4.10 -2.17 14.10
N ARG A 86 4.99 -1.56 14.89
CA ARG A 86 5.03 -0.10 15.12
C ARG A 86 5.94 0.67 14.17
N LYS A 87 6.65 -0.02 13.27
CA LYS A 87 7.58 0.62 12.33
C LYS A 87 7.24 0.14 10.92
N TRP A 88 6.96 1.08 10.03
CA TRP A 88 6.53 0.76 8.66
C TRP A 88 7.53 -0.10 7.90
N LYS A 89 8.82 0.22 7.96
CA LYS A 89 9.86 -0.51 7.21
C LYS A 89 9.92 -2.01 7.62
N PRO A 90 10.04 -2.37 8.91
CA PRO A 90 9.91 -3.77 9.34
C PRO A 90 8.57 -4.43 9.03
N LEU A 91 7.46 -3.70 9.18
CA LEU A 91 6.11 -4.23 8.93
C LEU A 91 5.89 -4.59 7.45
N SER A 92 6.21 -3.66 6.55
CA SER A 92 6.10 -3.86 5.10
C SER A 92 7.04 -4.97 4.62
N GLN A 93 8.25 -5.08 5.18
CA GLN A 93 9.15 -6.17 4.88
C GLN A 93 8.58 -7.53 5.32
N ALA A 94 8.05 -7.63 6.54
CA ALA A 94 7.40 -8.85 7.02
C ALA A 94 6.21 -9.25 6.14
N PHE A 95 5.45 -8.29 5.63
CA PHE A 95 4.36 -8.54 4.70
C PHE A 95 4.88 -9.15 3.39
N ILE A 96 5.91 -8.56 2.79
CA ILE A 96 6.54 -9.07 1.56
C ILE A 96 7.04 -10.49 1.77
N ASP A 97 7.69 -10.75 2.90
CA ASP A 97 8.24 -12.06 3.21
C ASP A 97 7.17 -13.14 3.38
N TYR A 98 5.99 -12.79 3.90
CA TYR A 98 4.93 -13.74 4.20
C TYR A 98 3.91 -13.95 3.06
N TYR A 99 3.52 -12.86 2.38
CA TYR A 99 2.47 -12.88 1.36
C TYR A 99 3.00 -12.79 -0.08
N CYS A 100 4.19 -12.23 -0.29
CA CYS A 100 4.75 -11.99 -1.63
C CYS A 100 5.88 -13.00 -1.97
N THR A 101 5.76 -14.24 -1.51
CA THR A 101 6.84 -15.24 -1.57
C THR A 101 7.32 -15.57 -2.99
N GLN A 102 6.47 -15.47 -4.00
CA GLN A 102 6.88 -15.73 -5.39
C GLN A 102 7.84 -14.66 -5.93
N TYR A 103 7.87 -13.44 -5.36
CA TYR A 103 8.87 -12.43 -5.73
C TYR A 103 10.30 -12.80 -5.32
N LYS A 104 10.48 -13.80 -4.45
CA LYS A 104 11.80 -14.36 -4.12
C LYS A 104 12.31 -15.30 -5.20
N GLN A 105 11.44 -15.76 -6.11
CA GLN A 105 11.80 -16.65 -7.21
C GLN A 105 12.36 -15.86 -8.39
N SER A 106 13.16 -16.52 -9.22
CA SER A 106 13.69 -15.89 -10.43
C SER A 106 12.54 -15.50 -11.39
N PRO A 107 12.73 -14.48 -12.24
CA PRO A 107 11.74 -14.13 -13.25
C PRO A 107 11.30 -15.32 -14.13
N ALA A 108 12.23 -16.19 -14.53
CA ALA A 108 11.94 -17.37 -15.33
C ALA A 108 11.05 -18.38 -14.58
N VAL A 109 11.33 -18.65 -13.30
CA VAL A 109 10.50 -19.55 -12.49
C VAL A 109 9.06 -19.03 -12.41
N ARG A 110 8.88 -17.72 -12.18
CA ARG A 110 7.54 -17.11 -12.14
C ARG A 110 6.79 -17.25 -13.46
N TYR A 111 7.48 -17.09 -14.59
CA TYR A 111 6.89 -17.27 -15.93
C TYR A 111 6.40 -18.71 -16.13
N TYR A 112 7.26 -19.70 -15.91
CA TYR A 112 6.89 -21.11 -16.14
C TYR A 112 5.91 -21.67 -15.10
N SER A 113 5.85 -21.09 -13.89
CA SER A 113 4.89 -21.49 -12.86
C SER A 113 3.54 -20.77 -12.95
N ALA A 114 3.39 -19.81 -13.87
CA ALA A 114 2.16 -19.04 -13.99
C ALA A 114 1.01 -19.95 -14.45
N THR A 115 -0.12 -19.85 -13.75
CA THR A 115 -1.32 -20.63 -14.06
C THR A 115 -2.54 -19.72 -14.04
N ARG A 116 -3.46 -19.89 -15.00
CA ARG A 116 -4.71 -19.15 -15.02
C ARG A 116 -5.61 -19.56 -13.86
N GLU A 117 -6.17 -18.60 -13.14
CA GLU A 117 -7.19 -18.93 -12.13
C GLU A 117 -8.53 -19.32 -12.80
N ARG A 118 -9.31 -20.20 -12.16
CA ARG A 118 -10.61 -20.66 -12.69
C ARG A 118 -11.58 -19.52 -13.03
N LYS A 119 -11.52 -18.42 -12.29
CA LYS A 119 -12.38 -17.23 -12.46
C LYS A 119 -11.69 -16.05 -13.15
N GLU A 120 -10.42 -16.20 -13.52
CA GLU A 120 -9.67 -15.15 -14.20
C GLU A 120 -10.06 -15.10 -15.68
N HIS A 121 -10.27 -13.88 -16.19
CA HIS A 121 -10.55 -13.66 -17.59
C HIS A 121 -9.30 -13.94 -18.43
N ILE A 122 -9.48 -14.49 -19.64
CA ILE A 122 -8.33 -14.91 -20.47
C ILE A 122 -7.39 -13.76 -20.83
N CYS A 123 -7.92 -12.56 -21.06
CA CYS A 123 -7.08 -11.39 -21.35
C CYS A 123 -6.28 -10.95 -20.12
N ASP A 124 -6.84 -11.04 -18.92
CA ASP A 124 -6.14 -10.69 -17.68
C ASP A 124 -4.98 -11.66 -17.43
N TYR A 125 -5.21 -12.94 -17.71
CA TYR A 125 -4.18 -13.98 -17.68
C TYR A 125 -3.03 -13.68 -18.63
N LEU A 126 -3.35 -13.43 -19.91
CA LEU A 126 -2.34 -13.14 -20.93
C LEU A 126 -1.57 -11.85 -20.61
N ASN A 127 -2.24 -10.84 -20.06
CA ASN A 127 -1.61 -9.58 -19.67
C ASN A 127 -0.54 -9.76 -18.59
N HIS A 128 -0.83 -10.53 -17.52
CA HIS A 128 0.17 -10.75 -16.48
C HIS A 128 1.26 -11.74 -16.91
N LEU A 129 0.91 -12.75 -17.71
CA LEU A 129 1.88 -13.70 -18.29
C LEU A 129 2.91 -12.97 -19.18
N ASN A 130 2.44 -12.03 -20.00
CA ASN A 130 3.31 -11.15 -20.79
C ASN A 130 4.21 -10.29 -19.89
N GLY A 131 3.71 -9.84 -18.75
CA GLY A 131 4.50 -9.16 -17.73
C GLY A 131 5.65 -10.03 -17.20
N TYR A 132 5.38 -11.31 -16.94
CA TYR A 132 6.43 -12.26 -16.53
C TYR A 132 7.44 -12.56 -17.64
N ALA A 133 7.00 -12.73 -18.88
CA ALA A 133 7.90 -12.95 -20.03
C ALA A 133 8.91 -11.80 -20.16
N ARG A 134 8.42 -10.55 -20.13
CA ARG A 134 9.26 -9.35 -20.16
C ARG A 134 10.27 -9.31 -19.01
N ASN A 135 9.85 -9.65 -17.79
CA ASN A 135 10.73 -9.71 -16.63
C ASN A 135 11.78 -10.84 -16.76
N ALA A 136 11.44 -11.93 -17.45
CA ALA A 136 12.30 -13.06 -17.71
C ALA A 136 13.19 -12.90 -18.95
N ARG A 137 12.98 -11.85 -19.75
CA ARG A 137 13.63 -11.62 -21.04
C ARG A 137 13.34 -12.77 -22.04
N LEU A 138 12.10 -13.23 -22.04
CA LEU A 138 11.52 -14.22 -22.96
C LEU A 138 10.60 -13.54 -23.98
#